data_AF-A1CGB0-F1
#
_entry.id   AF-A1CGB0-F1
#
_cell.length_a   1.000
_cell.length_b   1.000
_cell.length_c   1.000
_cell.angle_alpha   90.00
_cell.angle_beta   90.00
_cell.angle_gamma   90.00
#
_symmetry.space_group_name_H-M   'P 1'
#
loop_
_entity.id
_entity.type
_entity.pdbx_description
1 polymer ?
#
loop_
_entity_poly.entity_id
_entity_poly.type
_entity_poly.pdbx_seq_one_letter_code
_entity_poly.pdbx_strand_id
1 'polypeptide(L)'
;MAKTSFFDSPAKVYGASIALRAVLLVYGAWQDAHSAVKYTDIDYLVFTDAARFVARGASPYARDTYRYTPLLAWLLLPTTWSISGLFSFGKALFALADVLAGWLIAQSLVAAYGLPPARARKYAAVWLLNPMVANISTRGSSEGLLGVLVVALLWASLSKRVTLAGVLLGLAVHFKIYPFIYGASIVWWMDWDSESTSSSSSRPKQPTLTPGALVAHARAFLTPARLHLTLVALATFSALNTSMYILYGPAFAHHTYLHHLTRIDHRHNFSPYSTLLYLSAAGAAPARFETLAFLPQLLLSVVLIPIALAKKSLPGAMLAQTFAFVTFNKVCTSQYFLWYLVFLPFYLPKSSVRGWKGVVAGLAWVGGQALWLQQGYGLEFLGESTFVPGLFLASLGFFVVNVWILGIIVTDVGKL
;
A
#
# COMPACT_ATOMS: atom_id res chain seq x y z
N MET A 1 35.70 0.67 -25.71
CA MET A 1 34.25 0.35 -25.65
C MET A 1 33.72 0.66 -24.27
N ALA A 2 32.85 1.65 -24.12
CA ALA A 2 32.18 1.91 -22.84
C ALA A 2 31.26 0.71 -22.52
N LYS A 3 31.47 0.07 -21.37
CA LYS A 3 30.59 -1.03 -20.91
C LYS A 3 29.18 -0.46 -20.70
N THR A 4 28.20 -0.93 -21.45
CA THR A 4 26.79 -0.58 -21.23
C THR A 4 26.39 -1.03 -19.83
N SER A 5 25.88 -0.09 -19.03
CA SER A 5 25.44 -0.36 -17.66
C SER A 5 24.25 -1.33 -17.68
N PHE A 6 24.09 -2.14 -16.64
CA PHE A 6 22.92 -3.01 -16.47
C PHE A 6 21.60 -2.24 -16.64
N PHE A 7 21.56 -1.01 -16.13
CA PHE A 7 20.37 -0.15 -16.18
C PHE A 7 20.14 0.52 -17.54
N ASP A 8 21.10 0.48 -18.46
CA ASP A 8 20.90 1.01 -19.82
C ASP A 8 19.98 0.11 -20.65
N SER A 9 19.90 -1.18 -20.32
CA SER A 9 19.06 -2.15 -21.02
C SER A 9 17.75 -2.43 -20.27
N PRO A 10 16.58 -2.03 -20.81
CA PRO A 10 15.28 -2.41 -20.26
C PRO A 10 15.12 -3.94 -20.16
N ALA A 11 15.56 -4.67 -21.18
CA ALA A 11 15.46 -6.13 -21.22
C ALA A 11 16.23 -6.79 -20.06
N LYS A 12 17.43 -6.29 -19.71
CA LYS A 12 18.19 -6.82 -18.57
C LYS A 12 17.48 -6.56 -17.24
N VAL A 13 17.00 -5.34 -17.01
CA VAL A 13 16.36 -4.95 -15.73
C VAL A 13 15.04 -5.69 -15.52
N TYR A 14 14.14 -5.64 -16.50
CA TYR A 14 12.83 -6.30 -16.39
C TYR A 14 12.96 -7.82 -16.51
N GLY A 15 13.87 -8.31 -17.36
CA GLY A 15 14.18 -9.74 -17.45
C GLY A 15 14.70 -10.31 -16.14
N ALA A 16 15.61 -9.61 -15.44
CA ALA A 16 16.07 -10.02 -14.12
C ALA A 16 14.94 -10.04 -13.07
N SER A 17 14.04 -9.06 -13.11
CA SER A 17 12.85 -8.99 -12.24
C SER A 17 11.88 -10.16 -12.46
N ILE A 18 11.65 -10.52 -13.73
CA ILE A 18 10.83 -11.66 -14.13
C ILE A 18 11.51 -12.97 -13.73
N ALA A 19 12.81 -13.12 -14.01
CA ALA A 19 13.59 -14.30 -13.66
C ALA A 19 13.59 -14.55 -12.14
N LEU A 20 13.78 -13.50 -11.33
CA LEU A 20 13.69 -13.59 -9.87
C LEU A 20 12.35 -14.19 -9.41
N ARG A 21 11.24 -13.68 -9.95
CA ARG A 21 9.89 -14.17 -9.63
C ARG A 21 9.64 -15.59 -10.15
N ALA A 22 10.09 -15.90 -11.36
CA ALA A 22 9.97 -17.24 -11.94
C ALA A 22 10.71 -18.28 -11.08
N VAL A 23 11.94 -17.97 -10.65
CA VAL A 23 12.72 -18.82 -9.73
C VAL A 23 11.97 -19.01 -8.41
N LEU A 24 11.44 -17.94 -7.82
CA LEU A 24 10.67 -18.03 -6.58
C LEU A 24 9.35 -18.79 -6.72
N LEU A 25 8.67 -18.74 -7.86
CA LEU A 25 7.47 -19.54 -8.13
C LEU A 25 7.80 -21.03 -8.20
N VAL A 26 8.87 -21.40 -8.90
CA VAL A 26 9.35 -22.79 -8.99
C VAL A 26 9.80 -23.29 -7.62
N TYR A 27 10.63 -22.50 -6.92
CA TYR A 27 11.08 -22.81 -5.56
C TYR A 27 9.88 -22.93 -4.61
N GLY A 28 8.90 -22.03 -4.71
CA GLY A 28 7.71 -22.06 -3.88
C GLY A 28 6.88 -23.33 -4.07
N ALA A 29 6.70 -23.77 -5.32
CA ALA A 29 6.04 -25.05 -5.62
C ALA A 29 6.82 -26.25 -5.06
N TRP A 30 8.16 -26.23 -5.18
CA TRP A 30 9.01 -27.25 -4.57
C TRP A 30 8.88 -27.25 -3.04
N GLN A 31 8.96 -26.09 -2.38
CA GLN A 31 8.84 -25.98 -0.93
C GLN A 31 7.45 -26.44 -0.45
N ASP A 32 6.38 -26.07 -1.15
CA ASP A 32 5.02 -26.52 -0.81
C ASP A 32 4.87 -28.05 -0.85
N ALA A 33 5.60 -28.73 -1.75
CA ALA A 33 5.59 -30.18 -1.86
C ALA A 33 6.49 -30.90 -0.85
N HIS A 34 7.58 -30.26 -0.38
CA HIS A 34 8.63 -30.94 0.41
C HIS A 34 8.79 -30.42 1.85
N SER A 35 8.14 -29.32 2.23
CA SER A 35 8.25 -28.70 3.55
C SER A 35 6.91 -28.71 4.30
N ALA A 36 6.98 -28.84 5.63
CA ALA A 36 5.84 -28.60 6.52
C ALA A 36 5.44 -27.12 6.52
N VAL A 37 6.43 -26.22 6.53
CA VAL A 37 6.22 -24.78 6.41
C VAL A 37 6.01 -24.42 4.95
N LYS A 38 4.76 -24.09 4.61
CA LYS A 38 4.34 -23.78 3.25
C LYS A 38 4.83 -22.42 2.80
N TYR A 39 5.20 -22.35 1.52
CA TYR A 39 5.52 -21.13 0.83
C TYR A 39 4.24 -20.37 0.47
N THR A 40 3.23 -21.07 -0.05
CA THR A 40 1.92 -20.48 -0.38
C THR A 40 1.32 -19.77 0.84
N ASP A 41 0.98 -18.50 0.67
CA ASP A 41 0.27 -17.73 1.68
C ASP A 41 -1.17 -18.25 1.85
N ILE A 42 -1.66 -18.27 3.08
CA ILE A 42 -3.01 -18.74 3.38
C ILE A 42 -4.09 -17.91 2.68
N ASP A 43 -3.84 -16.61 2.48
CA ASP A 43 -4.74 -15.71 1.76
C ASP A 43 -4.93 -16.18 0.31
N TYR A 44 -3.91 -16.76 -0.31
CA TYR A 44 -4.01 -17.29 -1.68
C TYR A 44 -4.99 -18.47 -1.77
N LEU A 45 -5.03 -19.31 -0.74
CA LEU A 45 -6.02 -20.39 -0.66
C LEU A 45 -7.42 -19.82 -0.49
N VAL A 46 -7.58 -18.80 0.36
CA VAL A 46 -8.86 -18.08 0.54
C VAL A 46 -9.35 -17.45 -0.78
N PHE A 47 -8.45 -16.85 -1.57
CA PHE A 47 -8.82 -16.25 -2.86
C PHE A 47 -9.24 -17.31 -3.89
N THR A 48 -8.47 -18.39 -4.00
CA THR A 48 -8.74 -19.45 -4.99
C THR A 48 -9.98 -20.26 -4.63
N ASP A 49 -10.25 -20.48 -3.33
CA ASP A 49 -11.51 -21.06 -2.86
C ASP A 49 -12.71 -20.16 -3.19
N ALA A 50 -12.60 -18.85 -2.93
CA ALA A 50 -13.65 -17.90 -3.29
C ALA A 50 -13.90 -17.88 -4.81
N ALA A 51 -12.85 -17.96 -5.63
CA ALA A 51 -12.97 -18.10 -7.08
C ALA A 51 -13.71 -19.41 -7.47
N ARG A 52 -13.47 -20.53 -6.77
CA ARG A 52 -14.21 -21.79 -6.98
C ARG A 52 -15.69 -21.65 -6.65
N PHE A 53 -16.06 -20.90 -5.61
CA PHE A 53 -17.46 -20.60 -5.33
C PHE A 53 -18.09 -19.79 -6.46
N VAL A 54 -17.42 -18.72 -6.92
CA VAL A 54 -17.89 -17.91 -8.05
C VAL A 54 -18.07 -18.75 -9.32
N ALA A 55 -17.11 -19.62 -9.64
CA ALA A 55 -17.17 -20.50 -10.81
C ALA A 55 -18.37 -21.47 -10.78
N ARG A 56 -18.92 -21.76 -9.60
CA ARG A 56 -20.11 -22.60 -9.39
C ARG A 56 -21.40 -21.78 -9.28
N GLY A 57 -21.36 -20.48 -9.56
CA GLY A 57 -22.50 -19.57 -9.42
C GLY A 57 -22.83 -19.17 -7.97
N ALA A 58 -21.96 -19.50 -7.01
CA ALA A 58 -22.15 -19.15 -5.60
C ALA A 58 -21.43 -17.84 -5.23
N SER A 59 -21.80 -17.28 -4.09
CA SER A 59 -21.13 -16.09 -3.54
C SER A 59 -19.68 -16.41 -3.14
N PRO A 60 -18.70 -15.54 -3.45
CA PRO A 60 -17.32 -15.71 -2.95
C PRO A 60 -17.27 -15.68 -1.42
N TYR A 61 -18.25 -15.04 -0.77
CA TYR A 61 -18.38 -14.99 0.69
C TYR A 61 -18.87 -16.29 1.33
N ALA A 62 -19.26 -17.29 0.54
CA ALA A 62 -19.47 -18.65 1.04
C ALA A 62 -18.15 -19.30 1.48
N ARG A 63 -17.00 -18.77 1.04
CA ARG A 63 -15.71 -19.10 1.64
C ARG A 63 -15.55 -18.33 2.94
N ASP A 64 -15.48 -19.07 4.05
CA ASP A 64 -15.14 -18.51 5.35
C ASP A 64 -13.88 -17.65 5.26
N THR A 65 -13.80 -16.60 6.07
CA THR A 65 -12.66 -15.66 6.11
C THR A 65 -12.34 -14.91 4.80
N TYR A 66 -13.12 -15.05 3.73
CA TYR A 66 -13.00 -14.18 2.57
C TYR A 66 -13.48 -12.76 2.94
N ARG A 67 -12.56 -11.77 2.92
CA ARG A 67 -12.79 -10.37 3.33
C ARG A 67 -12.32 -9.37 2.27
N TYR A 68 -12.37 -9.77 1.01
CA TYR A 68 -11.85 -9.00 -0.13
C TYR A 68 -12.99 -8.69 -1.11
N THR A 69 -12.78 -7.71 -2.00
CA THR A 69 -13.77 -7.43 -3.08
C THR A 69 -14.02 -8.68 -3.95
N PRO A 70 -15.24 -8.91 -4.45
CA PRO A 70 -15.49 -10.02 -5.39
C PRO A 70 -14.66 -9.93 -6.67
N LEU A 71 -14.23 -8.72 -7.07
CA LEU A 71 -13.38 -8.53 -8.24
C LEU A 71 -12.08 -9.35 -8.17
N LEU A 72 -11.52 -9.53 -6.96
CA LEU A 72 -10.32 -10.36 -6.78
C LEU A 72 -10.62 -11.84 -7.06
N ALA A 73 -11.73 -12.37 -6.55
CA ALA A 73 -12.16 -13.73 -6.86
C ALA A 73 -12.43 -13.92 -8.37
N TRP A 74 -13.03 -12.92 -9.02
CA TRP A 74 -13.30 -12.95 -10.46
C TRP A 74 -12.02 -12.99 -11.29
N LEU A 75 -11.02 -12.18 -10.93
CA LEU A 75 -9.69 -12.20 -11.58
C LEU A 75 -9.02 -13.58 -11.48
N LEU A 76 -9.38 -14.38 -10.48
CA LEU A 76 -8.78 -15.69 -10.23
C LEU A 76 -9.63 -16.87 -10.74
N LEU A 77 -10.70 -16.64 -11.49
CA LEU A 77 -11.47 -17.71 -12.13
C LEU A 77 -10.62 -18.71 -12.94
N PRO A 78 -9.54 -18.30 -13.64
CA PRO A 78 -8.70 -19.28 -14.34
C PRO A 78 -8.08 -20.34 -13.41
N THR A 79 -7.93 -20.07 -12.11
CA THR A 79 -7.43 -21.05 -11.13
C THR A 79 -8.39 -22.21 -10.89
N THR A 80 -9.64 -22.11 -11.35
CA THR A 80 -10.68 -23.14 -11.18
C THR A 80 -10.81 -24.06 -12.39
N TRP A 81 -10.15 -23.75 -13.51
CA TRP A 81 -10.23 -24.56 -14.72
C TRP A 81 -9.41 -25.85 -14.55
N SER A 82 -9.92 -26.96 -15.08
CA SER A 82 -9.31 -28.30 -14.96
C SER A 82 -8.08 -28.49 -15.85
N ILE A 83 -7.17 -27.52 -15.87
CA ILE A 83 -5.90 -27.55 -16.61
C ILE A 83 -4.77 -27.58 -15.57
N SER A 84 -3.87 -28.55 -15.73
CA SER A 84 -2.74 -28.73 -14.81
C SER A 84 -1.90 -27.46 -14.69
N GLY A 85 -1.55 -27.07 -13.46
CA GLY A 85 -0.73 -25.90 -13.17
C GLY A 85 -1.48 -24.56 -13.01
N LEU A 86 -2.77 -24.48 -13.38
CA LEU A 86 -3.52 -23.21 -13.25
C LEU A 86 -3.80 -22.78 -11.82
N PHE A 87 -3.61 -23.65 -10.83
CA PHE A 87 -3.59 -23.23 -9.43
C PHE A 87 -2.60 -22.08 -9.18
N SER A 88 -1.47 -22.02 -9.89
CA SER A 88 -0.46 -20.96 -9.75
C SER A 88 -0.74 -19.71 -10.59
N PHE A 89 -1.83 -19.67 -11.37
CA PHE A 89 -2.16 -18.54 -12.24
C PHE A 89 -2.22 -17.22 -11.47
N GLY A 90 -2.89 -17.18 -10.32
CA GLY A 90 -2.99 -15.98 -9.51
C GLY A 90 -1.64 -15.48 -8.99
N LYS A 91 -0.76 -16.40 -8.55
CA LYS A 91 0.61 -16.04 -8.15
C LYS A 91 1.40 -15.42 -9.31
N ALA A 92 1.28 -15.98 -10.51
CA ALA A 92 1.92 -15.45 -11.71
C ALA A 92 1.36 -14.07 -12.08
N LEU A 93 0.03 -13.88 -11.98
CA LEU A 93 -0.63 -12.59 -12.19
C LEU A 93 -0.14 -11.53 -11.20
N PHE A 94 -0.06 -11.86 -9.91
CA PHE A 94 0.41 -10.93 -8.88
C PHE A 94 1.89 -10.60 -9.06
N ALA A 95 2.72 -11.59 -9.38
CA ALA A 95 4.13 -11.40 -9.70
C ALA A 95 4.32 -10.50 -10.93
N LEU A 96 3.51 -10.68 -11.98
CA LEU A 96 3.50 -9.80 -13.15
C LEU A 96 3.08 -8.37 -12.80
N ALA A 97 2.12 -8.21 -11.89
CA ALA A 97 1.68 -6.89 -11.43
C ALA A 97 2.82 -6.11 -10.77
N ASP A 98 3.71 -6.76 -10.01
CA ASP A 98 4.91 -6.08 -9.49
C ASP A 98 5.82 -5.55 -10.60
N VAL A 99 6.03 -6.35 -11.66
CA VAL A 99 6.87 -5.95 -12.80
C VAL A 99 6.24 -4.76 -13.51
N LEU A 100 4.92 -4.80 -13.71
CA LEU A 100 4.16 -3.69 -14.29
C LEU A 100 4.23 -2.43 -13.41
N ALA A 101 4.10 -2.56 -12.09
CA ALA A 101 4.25 -1.46 -11.16
C ALA A 101 5.66 -0.85 -11.25
N GLY A 102 6.71 -1.68 -11.27
CA GLY A 102 8.07 -1.20 -11.44
C GLY A 102 8.36 -0.54 -12.79
N TRP A 103 7.74 -1.02 -13.87
CA TRP A 103 7.77 -0.35 -15.17
C TRP A 103 7.08 1.01 -15.10
N LEU A 104 5.87 1.09 -14.53
CA LEU A 104 5.15 2.36 -14.33
C LEU A 104 5.93 3.36 -13.48
N ILE A 105 6.64 2.88 -12.44
CA ILE A 105 7.54 3.70 -11.63
C ILE A 105 8.62 4.32 -12.51
N ALA A 106 9.31 3.51 -13.32
CA ALA A 106 10.36 4.00 -14.21
C ALA A 106 9.81 5.04 -15.22
N GLN A 107 8.65 4.75 -15.82
CA GLN A 107 8.01 5.68 -16.76
C GLN A 107 7.61 6.99 -16.09
N SER A 108 7.06 6.93 -14.88
CA SER A 108 6.66 8.11 -14.10
C SER A 108 7.85 8.96 -13.69
N LEU A 109 8.97 8.33 -13.32
CA LEU A 109 10.24 9.02 -13.02
C LEU A 109 10.83 9.73 -14.25
N VAL A 110 10.69 9.16 -15.44
CA VAL A 110 11.09 9.84 -16.68
C VAL A 110 10.14 10.99 -16.98
N ALA A 111 8.82 10.73 -17.03
CA ALA A 111 7.83 11.68 -17.49
C ALA A 111 7.63 12.88 -16.55
N ALA A 112 7.56 12.64 -15.24
CA ALA A 112 7.26 13.69 -14.26
C ALA A 112 8.52 14.36 -13.66
N TYR A 113 9.68 13.71 -13.71
CA TYR A 113 10.91 14.21 -13.09
C TYR A 113 12.07 14.42 -14.07
N GLY A 114 11.88 14.12 -15.36
CA GLY A 114 12.91 14.31 -16.39
C GLY A 114 14.17 13.47 -16.16
N LEU A 115 14.09 12.39 -15.38
CA LEU A 115 15.25 11.55 -15.12
C LEU A 115 15.68 10.81 -16.40
N PRO A 116 16.99 10.68 -16.68
CA PRO A 116 17.46 9.81 -17.75
C PRO A 116 16.90 8.39 -17.58
N PRO A 117 16.47 7.70 -18.65
CA PRO A 117 15.80 6.40 -18.55
C PRO A 117 16.58 5.35 -17.75
N ALA A 118 17.91 5.32 -17.89
CA ALA A 118 18.76 4.42 -17.12
C ALA A 118 18.74 4.71 -15.62
N ARG A 119 18.73 6.00 -15.24
CA ARG A 119 18.64 6.42 -13.84
C ARG A 119 17.26 6.16 -13.25
N ALA A 120 16.20 6.35 -14.03
CA ALA A 120 14.84 5.99 -13.63
C ALA A 120 14.72 4.48 -13.36
N ARG A 121 15.25 3.63 -14.26
CA ARG A 121 15.30 2.17 -14.05
C ARG A 121 16.15 1.78 -12.85
N LYS A 122 17.25 2.50 -12.57
CA LYS A 122 18.05 2.27 -11.36
C LYS A 122 17.25 2.48 -10.08
N TYR A 123 16.43 3.53 -10.00
CA TYR A 123 15.55 3.71 -8.84
C TYR A 123 14.39 2.73 -8.82
N ALA A 124 13.76 2.44 -9.97
CA ALA A 124 12.71 1.43 -10.07
C ALA A 124 13.20 0.02 -9.69
N ALA A 125 14.50 -0.27 -9.85
CA ALA A 125 15.10 -1.52 -9.42
C ALA A 125 14.99 -1.78 -7.91
N VAL A 126 14.84 -0.73 -7.08
CA VAL A 126 14.56 -0.84 -5.64
C VAL A 126 13.22 -1.51 -5.36
N TRP A 127 12.28 -1.48 -6.32
CA TRP A 127 11.04 -2.27 -6.28
C TRP A 127 11.17 -3.58 -7.07
N LEU A 128 11.64 -3.50 -8.33
CA LEU A 128 11.67 -4.64 -9.25
C LEU A 128 12.54 -5.81 -8.72
N LEU A 129 13.71 -5.50 -8.17
CA LEU A 129 14.69 -6.49 -7.70
C LEU A 129 14.65 -6.68 -6.17
N ASN A 130 13.59 -6.17 -5.52
CA ASN A 130 13.44 -6.32 -4.08
C ASN A 130 12.98 -7.74 -3.74
N PRO A 131 13.77 -8.52 -2.97
CA PRO A 131 13.41 -9.90 -2.65
C PRO A 131 12.13 -9.99 -1.82
N MET A 132 11.83 -8.99 -0.97
CA MET A 132 10.59 -8.98 -0.19
C MET A 132 9.37 -8.80 -1.09
N VAL A 133 9.43 -7.88 -2.05
CA VAL A 133 8.34 -7.63 -3.01
C VAL A 133 8.10 -8.88 -3.85
N ALA A 134 9.18 -9.44 -4.44
CA ALA A 134 9.10 -10.64 -5.25
C ALA A 134 8.55 -11.82 -4.44
N ASN A 135 9.03 -12.04 -3.22
CA ASN A 135 8.57 -13.13 -2.37
C ASN A 135 7.09 -13.01 -2.00
N ILE A 136 6.62 -11.82 -1.59
CA ILE A 136 5.22 -11.64 -1.18
C ILE A 136 4.24 -11.92 -2.32
N SER A 137 4.53 -11.46 -3.54
CA SER A 137 3.65 -11.72 -4.69
C SER A 137 3.69 -13.18 -5.14
N THR A 138 4.87 -13.81 -5.17
CA THR A 138 5.00 -15.22 -5.57
C THR A 138 4.44 -16.20 -4.54
N ARG A 139 4.34 -15.80 -3.25
CA ARG A 139 3.58 -16.54 -2.24
C ARG A 139 2.07 -16.49 -2.47
N GLY A 140 1.57 -15.55 -3.27
CA GLY A 140 0.16 -15.43 -3.66
C GLY A 140 -0.58 -14.24 -3.06
N SER A 141 0.14 -13.21 -2.61
CA SER A 141 -0.47 -11.97 -2.15
C SER A 141 -0.82 -11.04 -3.33
N SER A 142 -2.02 -10.44 -3.31
CA SER A 142 -2.52 -9.59 -4.39
C SER A 142 -2.04 -8.14 -4.32
N GLU A 143 -1.16 -7.79 -3.37
CA GLU A 143 -0.69 -6.41 -3.16
C GLU A 143 0.02 -5.80 -4.37
N GLY A 144 0.61 -6.62 -5.26
CA GLY A 144 1.18 -6.15 -6.52
C GLY A 144 0.16 -5.46 -7.44
N LEU A 145 -1.08 -5.98 -7.50
CA LEU A 145 -2.17 -5.37 -8.28
C LEU A 145 -2.50 -3.96 -7.76
N LEU A 146 -2.50 -3.83 -6.44
CA LEU A 146 -2.75 -2.57 -5.77
C LEU A 146 -1.58 -1.58 -5.94
N GLY A 147 -0.35 -2.09 -5.94
CA GLY A 147 0.84 -1.32 -6.35
C GLY A 147 0.70 -0.73 -7.75
N VAL A 148 0.19 -1.49 -8.72
CA VAL A 148 -0.12 -0.99 -10.08
C VAL A 148 -1.14 0.14 -10.02
N LEU A 149 -2.28 -0.07 -9.34
CA LEU A 149 -3.35 0.93 -9.24
C LEU A 149 -2.85 2.24 -8.61
N VAL A 150 -2.05 2.15 -7.54
CA VAL A 150 -1.53 3.31 -6.82
C VAL A 150 -0.47 4.07 -7.60
N VAL A 151 0.44 3.38 -8.29
CA VAL A 151 1.43 4.03 -9.16
C VAL A 151 0.75 4.63 -10.39
N ALA A 152 -0.24 3.96 -10.96
CA ALA A 152 -1.04 4.51 -12.07
C ALA A 152 -1.82 5.76 -11.63
N LEU A 153 -2.40 5.74 -10.42
CA LEU A 153 -3.05 6.91 -9.82
C LEU A 153 -2.06 8.07 -9.69
N LEU A 154 -0.90 7.84 -9.09
CA LEU A 154 0.15 8.85 -8.97
C LEU A 154 0.58 9.39 -10.33
N TRP A 155 0.80 8.53 -11.32
CA TRP A 155 1.15 8.92 -12.68
C TRP A 155 0.08 9.80 -13.33
N ALA A 156 -1.20 9.42 -13.21
CA ALA A 156 -2.33 10.17 -13.74
C ALA A 156 -2.44 11.54 -13.06
N SER A 157 -2.26 11.60 -11.74
CA SER A 157 -2.21 12.85 -10.99
C SER A 157 -1.05 13.74 -11.45
N LEU A 158 0.19 13.23 -11.47
CA LEU A 158 1.36 13.98 -11.92
C LEU A 158 1.22 14.47 -13.37
N SER A 159 0.55 13.70 -14.21
CA SER A 159 0.27 14.04 -15.61
C SER A 159 -0.97 14.93 -15.80
N LYS A 160 -1.55 15.46 -14.72
CA LYS A 160 -2.75 16.31 -14.70
C LYS A 160 -3.99 15.68 -15.39
N ARG A 161 -4.08 14.35 -15.44
CA ARG A 161 -5.20 13.58 -16.05
C ARG A 161 -6.33 13.36 -15.03
N VAL A 162 -7.11 14.41 -14.77
CA VAL A 162 -8.10 14.50 -13.68
C VAL A 162 -9.07 13.33 -13.65
N THR A 163 -9.74 13.05 -14.77
CA THR A 163 -10.74 11.98 -14.87
C THR A 163 -10.13 10.61 -14.62
N LEU A 164 -8.97 10.32 -15.23
CA LEU A 164 -8.29 9.05 -15.02
C LEU A 164 -7.83 8.88 -13.57
N ALA A 165 -7.31 9.94 -12.94
CA ALA A 165 -6.94 9.92 -11.53
C ALA A 165 -8.18 9.66 -10.64
N GLY A 166 -9.32 10.28 -10.95
CA GLY A 166 -10.60 9.99 -10.26
C GLY A 166 -11.01 8.53 -10.40
N VAL A 167 -11.03 7.98 -11.62
CA VAL A 167 -11.38 6.58 -11.88
C VAL A 167 -10.45 5.62 -11.13
N LEU A 168 -9.13 5.86 -11.20
CA LEU A 168 -8.13 5.03 -10.54
C LEU A 168 -8.23 5.11 -9.02
N LEU A 169 -8.52 6.28 -8.44
CA LEU A 169 -8.75 6.44 -7.01
C LEU A 169 -9.99 5.65 -6.57
N GLY A 170 -11.13 5.82 -7.26
CA GLY A 170 -12.36 5.09 -6.96
C GLY A 170 -12.20 3.57 -7.06
N LEU A 171 -11.52 3.10 -8.12
CA LEU A 171 -11.21 1.68 -8.32
C LEU A 171 -10.26 1.15 -7.24
N ALA A 172 -9.19 1.88 -6.90
CA ALA A 172 -8.23 1.47 -5.88
C ALA A 172 -8.90 1.35 -4.51
N VAL A 173 -9.75 2.31 -4.13
CA VAL A 173 -10.50 2.31 -2.87
C VAL A 173 -11.52 1.18 -2.81
N HIS A 174 -12.16 0.86 -3.95
CA HIS A 174 -13.04 -0.31 -4.04
C HIS A 174 -12.25 -1.62 -3.90
N PHE A 175 -11.06 -1.71 -4.51
CA PHE A 175 -10.24 -2.91 -4.47
C PHE A 175 -9.70 -3.19 -3.06
N LYS A 176 -9.28 -2.13 -2.34
CA LYS A 176 -8.92 -2.16 -0.93
C LYS A 176 -9.18 -0.78 -0.34
N ILE A 177 -9.69 -0.67 0.88
CA ILE A 177 -10.14 0.63 1.39
C ILE A 177 -9.04 1.69 1.53
N TYR A 178 -7.83 1.32 1.98
CA TYR A 178 -6.79 2.26 2.43
C TYR A 178 -6.30 3.33 1.41
N PRO A 179 -6.32 3.15 0.08
CA PRO A 179 -5.93 4.19 -0.88
C PRO A 179 -6.77 5.46 -0.78
N PHE A 180 -7.88 5.46 -0.02
CA PHE A 180 -8.70 6.66 0.22
C PHE A 180 -7.87 7.80 0.81
N ILE A 181 -6.81 7.48 1.57
CA ILE A 181 -5.91 8.49 2.15
C ILE A 181 -5.27 9.36 1.06
N TYR A 182 -4.98 8.80 -0.12
CA TYR A 182 -4.33 9.54 -1.21
C TYR A 182 -5.20 10.66 -1.78
N GLY A 183 -6.53 10.53 -1.68
CA GLY A 183 -7.46 11.56 -2.11
C GLY A 183 -7.15 12.92 -1.46
N ALA A 184 -6.80 12.92 -0.16
CA ALA A 184 -6.46 14.15 0.57
C ALA A 184 -5.24 14.86 -0.02
N SER A 185 -4.14 14.14 -0.25
CA SER A 185 -2.92 14.72 -0.85
C SER A 185 -3.11 15.12 -2.30
N ILE A 186 -3.86 14.35 -3.10
CA ILE A 186 -4.11 14.68 -4.50
C ILE A 186 -4.93 15.97 -4.59
N VAL A 187 -6.05 16.05 -3.86
CA VAL A 187 -6.90 17.26 -3.82
C VAL A 187 -6.09 18.46 -3.32
N TRP A 188 -5.29 18.28 -2.26
CA TRP A 188 -4.43 19.35 -1.76
C TRP A 188 -3.35 19.73 -2.77
N TRP A 189 -2.79 18.80 -3.54
CA TRP A 189 -1.74 19.10 -4.53
C TRP A 189 -2.27 19.80 -5.78
N MET A 190 -3.52 19.57 -6.18
CA MET A 190 -4.15 20.16 -7.36
C MET A 190 -4.34 21.69 -7.21
N ASP A 191 -3.38 22.48 -7.69
CA ASP A 191 -3.50 23.95 -7.95
C ASP A 191 -3.36 24.27 -9.45
N TRP A 192 -3.84 23.37 -10.31
CA TRP A 192 -3.59 23.48 -11.76
C TRP A 192 -4.15 24.75 -12.41
N ASP A 193 -5.16 25.37 -11.79
CA ASP A 193 -5.79 26.59 -12.28
C ASP A 193 -5.12 27.87 -11.75
N SER A 194 -4.31 27.80 -10.69
CA SER A 194 -3.64 28.97 -10.08
C SER A 194 -2.26 29.27 -10.67
N GLU A 195 -1.63 28.30 -11.33
CA GLU A 195 -0.37 28.49 -12.07
C GLU A 195 -0.54 29.36 -13.33
N SER A 196 -1.75 29.45 -13.89
CA SER A 196 -2.00 30.24 -15.12
C SER A 196 -2.27 31.73 -14.85
N THR A 197 -2.57 32.11 -13.60
CA THR A 197 -3.00 33.49 -13.24
C THR A 197 -2.01 34.23 -12.33
N SER A 198 -0.92 33.57 -11.89
CA SER A 198 0.05 34.14 -10.94
C SER A 198 1.27 34.75 -11.63
N SER A 199 1.04 35.71 -12.54
CA SER A 199 2.08 36.63 -13.03
C SER A 199 2.14 37.95 -12.24
N SER A 200 1.38 38.10 -11.14
CA SER A 200 1.44 39.30 -10.30
C SER A 200 2.10 39.02 -8.95
N SER A 201 3.33 39.50 -8.82
CA SER A 201 4.09 39.54 -7.57
C SER A 201 3.42 40.48 -6.56
N SER A 202 2.63 39.93 -5.65
CA SER A 202 2.29 40.63 -4.40
C SER A 202 2.49 39.69 -3.22
N ARG A 203 3.32 40.11 -2.25
CA ARG A 203 3.55 39.38 -1.01
C ARG A 203 2.21 39.19 -0.28
N PRO A 204 1.85 37.97 0.16
CA PRO A 204 0.63 37.80 0.94
C PRO A 204 0.78 38.53 2.28
N LYS A 205 -0.14 39.44 2.59
CA LYS A 205 -0.32 39.96 3.96
C LYS A 205 -0.69 38.80 4.89
N GLN A 206 -0.19 38.82 6.11
CA GLN A 206 -0.50 37.79 7.12
C GLN A 206 -2.02 37.62 7.26
N PRO A 207 -2.54 36.38 7.24
CA PRO A 207 -3.96 36.14 7.30
C PRO A 207 -4.48 36.46 8.69
N THR A 208 -5.37 37.46 8.80
CA THR A 208 -6.18 37.66 9.99
C THR A 208 -7.22 36.54 10.06
N LEU A 209 -7.14 35.70 11.09
CA LEU A 209 -8.05 34.58 11.35
C LEU A 209 -9.42 35.09 11.79
N THR A 210 -10.19 35.62 10.84
CA THR A 210 -11.61 35.91 11.03
C THR A 210 -12.45 34.74 10.52
N PRO A 211 -13.64 34.47 11.10
CA PRO A 211 -14.55 33.44 10.58
C PRO A 211 -14.88 33.62 9.09
N GLY A 212 -14.98 34.87 8.62
CA GLY A 212 -15.17 35.18 7.19
C GLY A 212 -13.99 34.77 6.31
N ALA A 213 -12.75 34.88 6.80
CA ALA A 213 -11.55 34.44 6.09
C ALA A 213 -11.47 32.91 5.95
N LEU A 214 -11.91 32.16 6.96
CA LEU A 214 -11.99 30.70 6.89
C LEU A 214 -13.01 30.24 5.85
N VAL A 215 -14.19 30.86 5.81
CA VAL A 215 -15.23 30.57 4.80
C VAL A 215 -14.73 30.92 3.40
N ALA A 216 -14.05 32.06 3.24
CA ALA A 216 -13.45 32.46 1.96
C ALA A 216 -12.38 31.47 1.50
N HIS A 217 -11.50 31.02 2.41
CA HIS A 217 -10.47 30.04 2.11
C HIS A 217 -11.07 28.66 1.75
N ALA A 218 -12.11 28.23 2.46
CA ALA A 218 -12.83 27.00 2.15
C ALA A 218 -13.50 27.06 0.78
N ARG A 219 -14.11 28.20 0.41
CA ARG A 219 -14.69 28.41 -0.93
C ARG A 219 -13.62 28.43 -2.02
N ALA A 220 -12.49 29.11 -1.79
CA ALA A 220 -11.37 29.13 -2.73
C ALA A 220 -10.73 27.74 -2.92
N PHE A 221 -10.86 26.86 -1.91
CA PHE A 221 -10.38 25.48 -2.00
C PHE A 221 -11.24 24.61 -2.95
N LEU A 222 -12.50 24.98 -3.23
CA LEU A 222 -13.40 24.24 -4.10
C LEU A 222 -13.20 24.65 -5.58
N THR A 223 -12.16 24.12 -6.21
CA THR A 223 -11.92 24.33 -7.65
C THR A 223 -12.69 23.30 -8.51
N PRO A 224 -13.05 23.64 -9.77
CA PRO A 224 -13.70 22.71 -10.68
C PRO A 224 -12.91 21.41 -10.86
N ALA A 225 -11.58 21.48 -10.95
CA ALA A 225 -10.72 20.31 -11.05
C ALA A 225 -10.83 19.38 -9.83
N ARG A 226 -10.80 19.93 -8.61
CA ARG A 226 -10.93 19.15 -7.36
C ARG A 226 -12.32 18.53 -7.22
N LEU A 227 -13.36 19.28 -7.55
CA LEU A 227 -14.73 18.77 -7.58
C LEU A 227 -14.89 17.65 -8.61
N HIS A 228 -14.36 17.84 -9.83
CA HIS A 228 -14.41 16.84 -10.89
C HIS A 228 -13.69 15.54 -10.48
N LEU A 229 -12.47 15.62 -9.92
CA LEU A 229 -11.76 14.45 -9.42
C LEU A 229 -12.58 13.72 -8.34
N THR A 230 -13.13 14.46 -7.39
CA THR A 230 -13.92 13.92 -6.28
C THR A 230 -15.19 13.22 -6.80
N LEU A 231 -15.93 13.87 -7.70
CA LEU A 231 -17.16 13.31 -8.27
C LEU A 231 -16.88 12.05 -9.10
N VAL A 232 -15.82 12.03 -9.92
CA VAL A 232 -15.46 10.85 -10.72
C VAL A 232 -15.01 9.69 -9.83
N ALA A 233 -14.23 9.97 -8.79
CA ALA A 233 -13.81 8.95 -7.83
C ALA A 233 -15.00 8.37 -7.07
N LEU A 234 -15.90 9.22 -6.58
CA LEU A 234 -17.13 8.81 -5.90
C LEU A 234 -18.07 8.03 -6.83
N ALA A 235 -18.23 8.48 -8.08
CA ALA A 235 -19.06 7.79 -9.06
C ALA A 235 -18.51 6.40 -9.37
N THR A 236 -17.19 6.28 -9.60
CA THR A 236 -16.53 4.99 -9.88
C THR A 236 -16.64 4.05 -8.68
N PHE A 237 -16.31 4.54 -7.48
CA PHE A 237 -16.43 3.77 -6.24
C PHE A 237 -17.88 3.32 -6.02
N SER A 238 -18.85 4.23 -6.13
CA SER A 238 -20.26 3.92 -5.89
C SER A 238 -20.80 2.94 -6.93
N ALA A 239 -20.46 3.10 -8.21
CA ALA A 239 -20.87 2.18 -9.26
C ALA A 239 -20.38 0.75 -8.97
N LEU A 240 -19.08 0.59 -8.69
CA LEU A 240 -18.50 -0.74 -8.38
C LEU A 240 -19.12 -1.35 -7.13
N ASN A 241 -19.29 -0.57 -6.06
CA ASN A 241 -19.89 -1.06 -4.81
C ASN A 241 -21.36 -1.43 -4.98
N THR A 242 -22.14 -0.61 -5.67
CA THR A 242 -23.54 -0.90 -5.99
C THR A 242 -23.65 -2.16 -6.84
N SER A 243 -22.81 -2.32 -7.86
CA SER A 243 -22.78 -3.54 -8.68
C SER A 243 -22.48 -4.79 -7.85
N MET A 244 -21.48 -4.75 -6.96
CA MET A 244 -21.16 -5.88 -6.09
C MET A 244 -22.25 -6.13 -5.04
N TYR A 245 -22.91 -5.09 -4.54
CA TYR A 245 -24.03 -5.22 -3.60
C TYR A 245 -25.26 -5.82 -4.27
N ILE A 246 -25.57 -5.46 -5.52
CA ILE A 246 -26.66 -6.09 -6.29
C ILE A 246 -26.42 -7.59 -6.44
N LEU A 247 -25.17 -8.02 -6.64
CA LEU A 247 -24.82 -9.43 -6.85
C LEU A 247 -24.75 -10.25 -5.56
N TYR A 248 -24.29 -9.66 -4.46
CA TYR A 248 -23.93 -10.40 -3.23
C TYR A 248 -24.59 -9.89 -1.95
N GLY A 249 -25.39 -8.83 -2.03
CA GLY A 249 -26.21 -8.31 -0.94
C GLY A 249 -25.42 -7.88 0.30
N PRO A 250 -26.01 -8.02 1.50
CA PRO A 250 -25.40 -7.61 2.77
C PRO A 250 -24.06 -8.28 3.07
N ALA A 251 -23.83 -9.51 2.56
CA ALA A 251 -22.57 -10.23 2.75
C ALA A 251 -21.38 -9.45 2.15
N PHE A 252 -21.58 -8.80 0.99
CA PHE A 252 -20.56 -7.94 0.39
C PHE A 252 -20.18 -6.78 1.31
N ALA A 253 -21.16 -6.02 1.79
CA ALA A 253 -20.92 -4.86 2.65
C ALA A 253 -20.25 -5.28 3.97
N HIS A 254 -20.73 -6.37 4.58
CA HIS A 254 -20.18 -6.88 5.83
C HIS A 254 -18.73 -7.32 5.67
N HIS A 255 -18.44 -8.21 4.73
CA HIS A 255 -17.12 -8.83 4.62
C HIS A 255 -16.06 -7.94 3.98
N THR A 256 -16.43 -7.06 3.04
CA THR A 256 -15.47 -6.17 2.36
C THR A 256 -15.10 -4.95 3.21
N TYR A 257 -16.03 -4.42 4.00
CA TYR A 257 -15.81 -3.14 4.71
C TYR A 257 -16.13 -3.21 6.20
N LEU A 258 -17.38 -3.52 6.57
CA LEU A 258 -17.85 -3.32 7.96
C LEU A 258 -17.08 -4.18 8.97
N HIS A 259 -16.69 -5.39 8.57
CA HIS A 259 -15.86 -6.29 9.35
C HIS A 259 -14.54 -5.62 9.81
N HIS A 260 -13.94 -4.73 9.03
CA HIS A 260 -12.67 -4.09 9.41
C HIS A 260 -12.82 -3.08 10.57
N LEU A 261 -14.01 -2.51 10.76
CA LEU A 261 -14.30 -1.60 11.86
C LEU A 261 -14.33 -2.35 13.20
N THR A 262 -14.98 -3.52 13.22
CA THR A 262 -15.18 -4.32 14.43
C THR A 262 -14.15 -5.42 14.64
N ARG A 263 -13.31 -5.73 13.64
CA ARG A 263 -12.29 -6.79 13.73
C ARG A 263 -11.35 -6.54 14.92
N ILE A 264 -11.29 -7.55 15.78
CA ILE A 264 -10.25 -7.80 16.77
C ILE A 264 -9.37 -8.91 16.20
N ASP A 265 -8.15 -8.57 15.81
CA ASP A 265 -7.18 -9.56 15.40
C ASP A 265 -6.36 -9.98 16.62
N HIS A 266 -6.74 -11.12 17.21
CA HIS A 266 -6.06 -11.69 18.36
C HIS A 266 -4.77 -12.42 17.97
N ARG A 267 -4.51 -12.63 16.68
CA ARG A 267 -3.23 -13.20 16.24
C ARG A 267 -2.12 -12.17 16.36
N HIS A 268 -0.93 -12.68 16.62
CA HIS A 268 0.28 -11.89 16.75
C HIS A 268 0.52 -11.09 15.44
N ASN A 269 0.80 -9.81 15.58
CA ASN A 269 1.14 -8.93 14.45
C ASN A 269 2.13 -7.84 14.90
N PHE A 270 2.75 -7.13 13.95
CA PHE A 270 3.82 -6.15 14.25
C PHE A 270 3.32 -4.90 14.99
N SER A 271 2.01 -4.72 15.12
CA SER A 271 1.44 -3.53 15.75
C SER A 271 1.76 -3.49 17.24
N PRO A 272 2.03 -2.30 17.82
CA PRO A 272 2.13 -2.14 19.27
C PRO A 272 0.82 -2.49 20.00
N TYR A 273 -0.31 -2.51 19.28
CA TYR A 273 -1.62 -2.89 19.82
C TYR A 273 -1.82 -4.42 19.90
N SER A 274 -0.96 -5.25 19.31
CA SER A 274 -1.18 -6.70 19.19
C SER A 274 -1.40 -7.40 20.54
N THR A 275 -0.57 -7.13 21.55
CA THR A 275 -0.74 -7.71 22.89
C THR A 275 -2.04 -7.24 23.56
N LEU A 276 -2.43 -5.98 23.39
CA LEU A 276 -3.69 -5.46 23.92
C LEU A 276 -4.90 -6.08 23.24
N LEU A 277 -4.85 -6.29 21.92
CA LEU A 277 -5.90 -6.97 21.16
C LEU A 277 -6.05 -8.44 21.57
N TYR A 278 -4.94 -9.11 21.87
CA TYR A 278 -4.96 -10.46 22.43
C TYR A 278 -5.64 -10.48 23.82
N LEU A 279 -5.26 -9.57 24.72
CA LEU A 279 -5.88 -9.46 26.04
C LEU A 279 -7.36 -9.07 25.96
N SER A 280 -7.74 -8.20 25.01
CA SER A 280 -9.14 -7.84 24.72
C SER A 280 -9.96 -9.06 24.31
N ALA A 281 -9.42 -9.89 23.41
CA ALA A 281 -10.06 -11.14 23.00
C ALA A 281 -10.20 -12.16 24.15
N ALA A 282 -9.30 -12.10 25.15
CA ALA A 282 -9.39 -12.90 26.37
C ALA A 282 -10.30 -12.29 27.46
N GLY A 283 -10.94 -11.14 27.20
CA GLY A 283 -11.80 -10.44 28.17
C GLY A 283 -11.04 -9.66 29.25
N ALA A 284 -9.74 -9.43 29.06
CA ALA A 284 -8.82 -8.86 30.04
C ALA A 284 -8.32 -7.43 29.71
N ALA A 285 -8.96 -6.73 28.75
CA ALA A 285 -8.59 -5.36 28.38
C ALA A 285 -9.82 -4.41 28.37
N PRO A 286 -9.61 -3.07 28.50
CA PRO A 286 -10.69 -2.10 28.50
C PRO A 286 -11.49 -2.10 27.19
N ALA A 287 -12.80 -1.86 27.26
CA ALA A 287 -13.63 -1.75 26.08
C ALA A 287 -13.24 -0.53 25.20
N ARG A 288 -13.17 -0.72 23.87
CA ARG A 288 -13.13 0.31 22.80
C ARG A 288 -11.79 1.00 22.49
N PHE A 289 -10.64 0.52 22.97
CA PHE A 289 -9.35 1.10 22.56
C PHE A 289 -9.06 0.92 21.06
N GLU A 290 -9.66 -0.09 20.43
CA GLU A 290 -9.50 -0.40 19.01
C GLU A 290 -9.98 0.74 18.11
N THR A 291 -11.02 1.47 18.54
CA THR A 291 -11.53 2.64 17.83
C THR A 291 -10.61 3.85 18.01
N LEU A 292 -9.99 3.98 19.18
CA LEU A 292 -9.05 5.08 19.47
C LEU A 292 -7.75 4.94 18.68
N ALA A 293 -7.32 3.71 18.36
CA ALA A 293 -6.14 3.47 17.53
C ALA A 293 -6.25 4.09 16.13
N PHE A 294 -7.46 4.30 15.60
CA PHE A 294 -7.66 4.99 14.32
C PHE A 294 -7.38 6.49 14.39
N LEU A 295 -7.48 7.12 15.56
CA LEU A 295 -7.33 8.57 15.69
C LEU A 295 -5.94 9.07 15.25
N PRO A 296 -4.81 8.60 15.82
CA PRO A 296 -3.49 9.04 15.37
C PRO A 296 -3.22 8.64 13.91
N GLN A 297 -3.70 7.45 13.51
CA GLN A 297 -3.54 6.93 12.15
C GLN A 297 -4.18 7.84 11.10
N LEU A 298 -5.47 8.19 11.29
CA LEU A 298 -6.24 9.02 10.35
C LEU A 298 -5.82 10.48 10.44
N LEU A 299 -5.57 11.01 11.65
CA LEU A 299 -5.10 12.38 11.83
C LEU A 299 -3.79 12.62 11.07
N LEU A 300 -2.80 11.74 11.22
CA LEU A 300 -1.53 11.86 10.50
C LEU A 300 -1.73 11.67 9.00
N SER A 301 -2.38 10.58 8.59
CA SER A 301 -2.42 10.15 7.19
C SER A 301 -3.38 10.96 6.32
N VAL A 302 -4.47 11.52 6.87
CA VAL A 302 -5.51 12.21 6.09
C VAL A 302 -5.47 13.72 6.26
N VAL A 303 -4.94 14.22 7.39
CA VAL A 303 -4.96 15.65 7.71
C VAL A 303 -3.56 16.26 7.72
N LEU A 304 -2.73 15.87 8.69
CA LEU A 304 -1.47 16.57 8.96
C LEU A 304 -0.44 16.40 7.83
N ILE A 305 -0.24 15.19 7.34
CA ILE A 305 0.73 14.91 6.27
C ILE A 305 0.33 15.56 4.94
N PRO A 306 -0.93 15.45 4.46
CA PRO A 306 -1.35 16.14 3.25
C PRO A 306 -1.14 17.66 3.32
N ILE A 307 -1.55 18.31 4.41
CA ILE A 307 -1.39 19.76 4.58
C ILE A 307 0.08 20.14 4.56
N ALA A 308 0.93 19.41 5.29
CA ALA A 308 2.34 19.72 5.43
C ALA A 308 3.16 19.45 4.16
N LEU A 309 2.88 18.35 3.44
CA LEU A 309 3.79 17.81 2.44
C LEU A 309 3.26 17.78 1.01
N ALA A 310 1.93 17.75 0.79
CA ALA A 310 1.39 17.50 -0.55
C ALA A 310 1.80 18.58 -1.55
N LYS A 311 1.89 19.85 -1.13
CA LYS A 311 2.38 20.95 -1.97
C LYS A 311 3.87 20.87 -2.31
N LYS A 312 4.66 20.16 -1.50
CA LYS A 312 6.11 20.03 -1.69
C LYS A 312 6.46 18.88 -2.62
N SER A 313 5.82 17.74 -2.41
CA SER A 313 5.98 16.55 -3.26
C SER A 313 4.80 15.62 -3.07
N LEU A 314 4.00 15.44 -4.11
CA LEU A 314 2.87 14.50 -4.07
C LEU A 314 3.31 13.06 -3.72
N PRO A 315 4.29 12.42 -4.39
CA PRO A 315 4.71 11.08 -3.99
C PRO A 315 5.43 11.04 -2.65
N GLY A 316 6.09 12.13 -2.24
CA GLY A 316 6.66 12.24 -0.89
C GLY A 316 5.58 12.25 0.19
N ALA A 317 4.49 12.99 -0.04
CA ALA A 317 3.32 12.99 0.83
C ALA A 317 2.65 11.61 0.84
N MET A 318 2.39 10.99 -0.32
CA MET A 318 1.80 9.65 -0.39
C MET A 318 2.68 8.58 0.31
N LEU A 319 4.01 8.65 0.16
CA LEU A 319 4.92 7.80 0.92
C LEU A 319 4.74 7.99 2.43
N ALA A 320 4.79 9.24 2.92
CA ALA A 320 4.65 9.54 4.34
C ALA A 320 3.27 9.15 4.88
N GLN A 321 2.20 9.40 4.12
CA GLN A 321 0.83 9.00 4.46
C GLN A 321 0.74 7.50 4.66
N THR A 322 1.26 6.70 3.71
CA THR A 322 1.18 5.24 3.80
C THR A 322 2.07 4.70 4.91
N PHE A 323 3.26 5.28 5.10
CA PHE A 323 4.16 4.88 6.17
C PHE A 323 3.53 5.16 7.54
N ALA A 324 2.91 6.33 7.74
CA ALA A 324 2.14 6.65 8.95
C ALA A 324 0.91 5.74 9.10
N PHE A 325 0.17 5.51 8.01
CA PHE A 325 -1.02 4.67 8.01
C PHE A 325 -0.69 3.25 8.46
N VAL A 326 0.41 2.67 8.00
CA VAL A 326 0.83 1.32 8.39
C VAL A 326 1.40 1.29 9.81
N THR A 327 2.24 2.27 10.18
CA THR A 327 2.90 2.34 11.49
C THR A 327 1.90 2.47 12.64
N PHE A 328 0.86 3.28 12.45
CA PHE A 328 -0.16 3.53 13.48
C PHE A 328 -1.39 2.63 13.34
N ASN A 329 -1.36 1.62 12.46
CA ASN A 329 -2.48 0.68 12.31
C ASN A 329 -2.58 -0.26 13.52
N LYS A 330 -3.81 -0.59 13.92
CA LYS A 330 -4.09 -1.62 14.93
C LYS A 330 -3.65 -3.04 14.52
N VAL A 331 -3.58 -3.32 13.23
CA VAL A 331 -3.04 -4.58 12.68
C VAL A 331 -1.94 -4.25 11.69
N CYS A 332 -0.78 -4.87 11.83
CA CYS A 332 0.35 -4.65 10.94
C CYS A 332 0.94 -5.99 10.49
N THR A 333 0.91 -6.27 9.19
CA THR A 333 1.48 -7.50 8.58
C THR A 333 2.51 -7.13 7.53
N SER A 334 3.41 -8.07 7.19
CA SER A 334 4.49 -7.82 6.22
C SER A 334 3.99 -7.41 4.83
N GLN A 335 2.78 -7.85 4.44
CA GLN A 335 2.13 -7.45 3.17
C GLN A 335 1.98 -5.92 3.07
N TYR A 336 1.74 -5.24 4.19
CA TYR A 336 1.49 -3.79 4.21
C TYR A 336 2.75 -2.99 3.88
N PHE A 337 3.94 -3.58 4.02
CA PHE A 337 5.20 -2.89 3.77
C PHE A 337 5.36 -2.57 2.28
N LEU A 338 4.75 -3.36 1.39
CA LEU A 338 4.71 -3.06 -0.05
C LEU A 338 4.04 -1.71 -0.33
N TRP A 339 3.06 -1.29 0.48
CA TRP A 339 2.27 -0.09 0.24
C TRP A 339 3.11 1.18 0.30
N TYR A 340 4.11 1.24 1.17
CA TYR A 340 5.04 2.38 1.21
C TYR A 340 6.32 2.12 0.40
N LEU A 341 6.78 0.87 0.28
CA LEU A 341 7.96 0.54 -0.53
C LEU A 341 7.77 0.89 -2.02
N VAL A 342 6.54 0.83 -2.53
CA VAL A 342 6.23 1.21 -3.92
C VAL A 342 6.57 2.69 -4.22
N PHE A 343 6.54 3.56 -3.21
CA PHE A 343 6.88 4.98 -3.36
C PHE A 343 8.36 5.29 -3.16
N LEU A 344 9.14 4.37 -2.59
CA LEU A 344 10.55 4.58 -2.28
C LEU A 344 11.38 5.03 -3.52
N PRO A 345 11.18 4.47 -4.73
CA PRO A 345 11.87 4.95 -5.94
C PRO A 345 11.64 6.42 -6.28
N PHE A 346 10.50 7.01 -5.91
CA PHE A 346 10.19 8.43 -6.13
C PHE A 346 10.83 9.35 -5.09
N TYR A 347 10.98 8.85 -3.86
CA TYR A 347 11.59 9.58 -2.75
C TYR A 347 13.12 9.62 -2.85
N LEU A 348 13.73 8.48 -3.19
CA LEU A 348 15.18 8.30 -3.19
C LEU A 348 15.97 9.40 -3.92
N PRO A 349 15.60 9.89 -5.13
CA PRO A 349 16.41 10.83 -5.89
C PRO A 349 16.85 12.09 -5.13
N LYS A 350 15.96 12.64 -4.29
CA LYS A 350 16.16 13.89 -3.54
C LYS A 350 16.31 13.69 -2.02
N SER A 351 16.31 12.44 -1.55
CA SER A 351 16.35 12.13 -0.12
C SER A 351 17.75 12.18 0.50
N SER A 352 17.80 12.42 1.80
CA SER A 352 19.02 12.32 2.63
C SER A 352 19.43 10.87 2.92
N VAL A 353 18.53 9.91 2.69
CA VAL A 353 18.76 8.47 2.94
C VAL A 353 19.58 7.78 1.85
N ARG A 354 20.17 8.52 0.90
CA ARG A 354 21.07 7.95 -0.11
C ARG A 354 22.45 7.54 0.44
N GLY A 355 22.79 7.99 1.66
CA GLY A 355 24.05 7.68 2.34
C GLY A 355 23.87 6.78 3.57
N TRP A 356 24.76 6.94 4.56
CA TRP A 356 24.77 6.12 5.78
C TRP A 356 23.43 6.11 6.52
N LYS A 357 22.71 7.24 6.53
CA LYS A 357 21.39 7.37 7.18
C LYS A 357 20.40 6.35 6.63
N GLY A 358 20.40 6.10 5.32
CA GLY A 358 19.52 5.10 4.72
C GLY A 358 19.96 3.67 5.02
N VAL A 359 21.27 3.42 5.11
CA VAL A 359 21.77 2.11 5.53
C VAL A 359 21.34 1.81 6.96
N VAL A 360 21.50 2.77 7.88
CA VAL A 360 21.07 2.59 9.28
C VAL A 360 19.55 2.46 9.39
N ALA A 361 18.78 3.28 8.67
CA ALA A 361 17.32 3.14 8.59
C ALA A 361 16.90 1.76 8.07
N GLY A 362 17.51 1.28 6.99
CA GLY A 362 17.23 -0.03 6.41
C GLY A 362 17.60 -1.17 7.36
N LEU A 363 18.78 -1.13 7.97
CA LEU A 363 19.22 -2.16 8.92
C LEU A 363 18.37 -2.17 10.18
N ALA A 364 18.00 -1.02 10.73
CA ALA A 364 17.09 -0.94 11.87
C ALA A 364 15.71 -1.48 11.53
N TRP A 365 15.18 -1.16 10.34
CA TRP A 365 13.88 -1.63 9.87
C TRP A 365 13.85 -3.14 9.63
N VAL A 366 14.91 -3.72 9.04
CA VAL A 366 15.07 -5.18 8.90
C VAL A 366 15.30 -5.85 10.25
N GLY A 367 16.13 -5.26 11.11
CA GLY A 367 16.44 -5.78 12.45
C GLY A 367 15.19 -5.86 13.33
N GLY A 368 14.35 -4.82 13.33
CA GLY A 368 13.07 -4.82 14.05
C GLY A 368 12.13 -5.93 13.57
N GLN A 369 12.09 -6.20 12.26
CA GLN A 369 11.34 -7.33 11.72
C GLN A 369 11.93 -8.67 12.15
N ALA A 370 13.24 -8.85 12.06
CA ALA A 370 13.90 -10.09 12.43
C ALA A 370 13.68 -10.44 13.91
N LEU A 371 13.80 -9.45 14.80
CA LEU A 371 13.53 -9.61 16.23
C LEU A 371 12.07 -10.04 16.48
N TRP A 372 11.12 -9.39 15.81
CA TRP A 372 9.71 -9.75 15.95
C TRP A 372 9.41 -11.14 15.38
N LEU A 373 9.92 -11.46 14.19
CA LEU A 373 9.74 -12.75 13.53
C LEU A 373 10.32 -13.90 14.33
N GLN A 374 11.45 -13.70 15.01
CA GLN A 374 12.03 -14.71 15.88
C GLN A 374 11.09 -15.03 17.06
N GLN A 375 10.48 -14.01 17.68
CA GLN A 375 9.52 -14.19 18.77
C GLN A 375 8.21 -14.84 18.27
N GLY A 376 7.72 -14.42 17.09
CA GLY A 376 6.54 -15.02 16.46
C GLY A 376 6.77 -16.48 16.06
N TYR A 377 7.99 -16.83 15.63
CA TYR A 377 8.35 -18.21 15.34
C TYR A 377 8.31 -19.09 16.59
N GLY A 378 8.87 -18.61 17.71
CA GLY A 378 8.79 -19.31 19.00
C GLY A 378 7.34 -19.56 19.43
N LEU A 379 6.46 -18.56 19.26
CA LEU A 379 5.05 -18.70 19.59
C LEU A 379 4.32 -19.72 18.72
N GLU A 380 4.37 -19.54 17.39
CA GLU A 380 3.51 -20.27 16.47
C GLU A 380 4.03 -21.67 16.11
N PHE A 381 5.35 -21.85 16.07
CA PHE A 381 5.96 -23.10 15.61
C PHE A 381 6.58 -23.92 16.73
N LEU A 382 7.09 -23.29 17.79
CA LEU A 382 7.69 -24.00 18.93
C LEU A 382 6.73 -24.13 20.12
N GLY A 383 5.60 -23.40 20.12
CA GLY A 383 4.62 -23.42 21.20
C GLY A 383 5.11 -22.70 22.48
N GLU A 384 6.12 -21.83 22.35
CA GLU A 384 6.67 -21.07 23.47
C GLU A 384 5.79 -19.84 23.76
N SER A 385 5.53 -19.55 25.04
CA SER A 385 4.79 -18.34 25.41
C SER A 385 5.67 -17.09 25.34
N THR A 386 5.81 -16.52 24.14
CA THR A 386 6.69 -15.35 23.88
C THR A 386 5.96 -13.98 23.96
N PHE A 387 4.72 -13.95 24.43
CA PHE A 387 3.88 -12.73 24.43
C PHE A 387 4.53 -11.53 25.15
N VAL A 388 4.97 -11.71 26.39
CA VAL A 388 5.60 -10.68 27.22
C VAL A 388 6.83 -11.27 27.91
N PRO A 389 8.00 -10.61 27.87
CA PRO A 389 8.27 -9.32 27.21
C PRO A 389 8.51 -9.43 25.71
N GLY A 390 8.66 -10.63 25.15
CA GLY A 390 9.15 -10.89 23.78
C GLY A 390 8.44 -10.11 22.66
N LEU A 391 7.28 -10.59 22.22
CA LEU A 391 6.48 -9.96 21.16
C LEU A 391 6.12 -8.51 21.49
N PHE A 392 5.81 -8.21 22.75
CA PHE A 392 5.48 -6.86 23.19
C PHE A 392 6.63 -5.86 22.94
N LEU A 393 7.84 -6.15 23.45
CA LEU A 393 9.00 -5.27 23.25
C LEU A 393 9.45 -5.25 21.79
N ALA A 394 9.35 -6.36 21.07
CA ALA A 394 9.67 -6.40 19.64
C ALA A 394 8.72 -5.51 18.81
N SER A 395 7.41 -5.54 19.09
CA SER A 395 6.42 -4.66 18.44
C SER A 395 6.67 -3.19 18.78
N LEU A 396 6.96 -2.86 20.05
CA LEU A 396 7.31 -1.48 20.45
C LEU A 396 8.62 -1.00 19.78
N GLY A 397 9.65 -1.84 19.75
CA GLY A 397 10.92 -1.54 19.09
C GLY A 397 10.74 -1.28 17.60
N PHE A 398 9.98 -2.15 16.91
CA PHE A 398 9.65 -1.94 15.50
C PHE A 398 8.85 -0.66 15.29
N PHE A 399 7.88 -0.36 16.15
CA PHE A 399 7.12 0.89 16.11
C PHE A 399 8.02 2.14 16.24
N VAL A 400 8.93 2.16 17.22
CA VAL A 400 9.90 3.28 17.41
C VAL A 400 10.77 3.48 16.18
N VAL A 401 11.30 2.39 15.59
CA VAL A 401 12.10 2.46 14.36
C VAL A 401 11.28 3.07 13.22
N ASN A 402 10.02 2.65 13.04
CA ASN A 402 9.15 3.19 11.99
C ASN A 402 8.80 4.67 12.22
N VAL A 403 8.51 5.09 13.46
CA VAL A 403 8.27 6.51 13.77
C VAL A 403 9.50 7.37 13.48
N TRP A 404 10.70 6.88 13.80
CA TRP A 404 11.95 7.57 13.47
C TRP A 404 12.15 7.70 11.94
N ILE A 405 11.93 6.63 11.18
CA ILE A 405 12.01 6.64 9.71
C ILE A 405 10.98 7.61 9.11
N LEU A 406 9.75 7.61 9.62
CA LEU A 406 8.71 8.56 9.22
C LEU A 406 9.17 10.01 9.46
N GLY A 407 9.81 10.29 10.60
CA GLY A 407 10.38 11.61 10.91
C GLY A 407 11.43 12.04 9.88
N ILE A 408 12.28 11.12 9.41
CA ILE A 408 13.25 11.39 8.34
C ILE A 408 12.51 11.74 7.03
N ILE A 409 11.52 10.93 6.65
CA ILE A 409 10.75 11.14 5.41
C ILE A 409 10.05 12.51 5.43
N VAL A 410 9.36 12.84 6.52
CA VAL A 410 8.66 14.12 6.67
C VAL A 410 9.65 15.29 6.60
N THR A 411 10.80 15.17 7.25
CA THR A 411 11.85 16.21 7.23
C THR A 411 12.43 16.41 5.84
N ASP A 412 12.74 15.33 5.13
CA ASP A 412 13.32 15.38 3.79
C ASP A 412 12.34 15.97 2.77
N VAL A 413 11.07 15.54 2.82
CA VAL A 413 10.03 16.06 1.92
C VAL A 413 9.68 17.51 2.25
N GLY A 414 9.67 17.89 3.53
CA GLY A 414 9.37 19.27 3.96
C GLY A 414 10.42 20.30 3.51
N LYS A 415 11.65 19.86 3.18
CA LYS A 415 12.74 20.72 2.67
C LYS A 415 12.70 20.94 1.16
N LEU A 416 11.88 20.19 0.42
CA LEU A 416 11.62 20.44 -1.00
C LEU A 416 10.78 21.71 -1.18
#